data_AF-A0A6J8AX35-F1
#
_entry.id   AF-A0A6J8AX35-F1
#
_cell.length_a   1.000
_cell.length_b   1.000
_cell.length_c   1.000
_cell.angle_alpha   90.00
_cell.angle_beta   90.00
_cell.angle_gamma   90.00
#
_symmetry.space_group_name_H-M   'P 1'
#
loop_
_entity.id
_entity.type
_entity.pdbx_description
1 polymer ?
#
loop_
_entity_poly.entity_id
_entity_poly.type
_entity_poly.pdbx_seq_one_letter_code
_entity_poly.pdbx_strand_id
1 'polypeptide(L)'
;MWKLNKYARFVQSDSSSIVTKDEKAEWEYFDNTTFPLELTLADRGHLLVSHGSTIMESYNLTMSQRYLRGQSKGDSMIIFYHMQDVSHRFRIKFAASEIKTSHDVCRECAEKMANYFPVKAIVTTESVNHENTSDKTILHGEVTLSDLANVVTRTSKNLLPTVYNNMPTDTTNIGVLMKLCLSDPSFPAYVEQVEKELDNLALNANA
;
A
#
# COMPACT_ATOMS: atom_id res chain seq x y z
N MET A 1 -0.75 6.92 15.15
CA MET A 1 0.29 7.53 14.31
C MET A 1 1.64 7.37 15.00
N TRP A 2 2.69 7.06 14.25
CA TRP A 2 4.04 6.84 14.72
C TRP A 2 5.04 7.58 13.83
N LYS A 3 5.97 8.31 14.43
CA LYS A 3 7.06 8.97 13.70
C LYS A 3 8.14 7.95 13.33
N LEU A 4 8.68 8.08 12.13
CA LEU A 4 9.70 7.20 11.58
C LEU A 4 11.01 7.99 11.35
N ASN A 5 12.13 7.30 11.52
CA ASN A 5 13.45 7.80 11.15
C ASN A 5 13.81 7.42 9.71
N LYS A 6 13.39 6.23 9.27
CA LYS A 6 13.68 5.71 7.94
C LYS A 6 12.54 4.88 7.41
N TYR A 7 12.37 4.93 6.10
CA TYR A 7 11.54 4.03 5.32
C TYR A 7 12.38 3.51 4.16
N ALA A 8 12.18 2.25 3.78
CA ALA A 8 12.78 1.72 2.58
C ALA A 8 11.83 0.76 1.89
N ARG A 9 11.69 0.87 0.58
CA ARG A 9 10.93 -0.10 -0.23
C ARG A 9 11.85 -0.91 -1.11
N PHE A 10 11.49 -2.16 -1.30
CA PHE A 10 12.20 -3.07 -2.17
C PHE A 10 11.86 -2.73 -3.62
N VAL A 11 12.89 -2.58 -4.46
CA VAL A 11 12.76 -2.32 -5.90
C VAL A 11 13.45 -3.45 -6.64
N GLN A 12 12.74 -4.05 -7.59
CA GLN A 12 13.28 -5.06 -8.48
C GLN A 12 13.52 -4.41 -9.84
N SER A 13 14.75 -4.51 -10.36
CA SER A 13 15.13 -3.93 -11.65
C SER A 13 14.53 -4.71 -12.82
N ASP A 14 14.02 -4.03 -13.84
CA ASP A 14 13.49 -4.65 -15.04
C ASP A 14 14.61 -5.23 -15.93
N SER A 15 14.62 -6.55 -16.06
CA SER A 15 15.55 -7.30 -16.90
C SER A 15 15.21 -7.18 -18.40
N SER A 16 15.49 -6.01 -19.01
CA SER A 16 15.41 -5.85 -20.48
C SER A 16 16.77 -5.88 -21.19
N SER A 17 17.85 -6.26 -20.51
CA SER A 17 19.15 -6.43 -21.16
C SER A 17 19.94 -7.61 -20.59
N ILE A 18 20.20 -8.57 -21.49
CA ILE A 18 21.19 -9.65 -21.47
C ILE A 18 21.86 -9.94 -20.10
N VAL A 19 21.30 -10.96 -19.45
CA VAL A 19 21.90 -11.95 -18.53
C VAL A 19 23.31 -11.64 -18.01
N THR A 20 23.39 -11.15 -16.77
CA THR A 20 24.39 -11.59 -15.79
C THR A 20 23.69 -11.91 -14.47
N LYS A 21 24.00 -13.06 -13.90
CA LYS A 21 23.30 -13.79 -12.82
C LYS A 21 23.30 -13.13 -11.42
N ASP A 22 23.45 -11.81 -11.34
CA ASP A 22 23.44 -11.04 -10.09
C ASP A 22 22.56 -9.77 -10.25
N GLU A 23 21.28 -9.95 -10.61
CA GLU A 23 20.31 -8.85 -10.56
C GLU A 23 20.15 -8.41 -9.11
N LYS A 24 20.81 -7.29 -8.77
CA LYS A 24 20.79 -6.69 -7.45
C LYS A 24 19.36 -6.24 -7.13
N ALA A 25 18.70 -7.04 -6.32
CA ALA A 25 17.64 -6.57 -5.46
C ALA A 25 18.09 -5.30 -4.71
N GLU A 26 17.49 -4.15 -5.01
CA GLU A 26 17.87 -2.86 -4.42
C GLU A 26 16.77 -2.34 -3.48
N TRP A 27 17.19 -1.58 -2.48
CA TRP A 27 16.30 -0.90 -1.56
C TRP A 27 16.38 0.59 -1.85
N GLU A 28 15.24 1.23 -2.10
CA GLU A 28 15.13 2.67 -2.18
C GLU A 28 14.88 3.21 -0.76
N TYR A 29 15.68 4.18 -0.32
CA TYR A 29 15.70 4.67 1.05
C TYR A 29 15.19 6.10 1.16
N PHE A 30 14.41 6.35 2.20
CA PHE A 30 13.89 7.66 2.58
C PHE A 30 14.17 7.89 4.06
N ASP A 31 14.51 9.12 4.42
CA ASP A 31 14.69 9.54 5.81
C ASP A 31 13.76 10.71 6.14
N ASN A 32 13.79 11.17 7.38
CA ASN A 32 12.94 12.25 7.87
C ASN A 32 13.65 13.62 7.93
N THR A 33 14.77 13.78 7.22
CA THR A 33 15.56 15.03 7.27
C THR A 33 14.91 16.17 6.52
N THR A 34 14.27 15.86 5.38
CA THR A 34 13.66 16.86 4.50
C THR A 34 12.18 17.06 4.81
N PHE A 35 11.44 15.95 4.97
CA PHE A 35 10.03 15.98 5.34
C PHE A 35 9.73 14.96 6.44
N PRO A 36 8.68 15.18 7.25
CA PRO A 36 8.25 14.20 8.24
C PRO A 36 7.93 12.85 7.59
N LEU A 37 8.39 11.76 8.21
CA LEU A 37 8.09 10.41 7.80
C LEU A 37 7.23 9.74 8.88
N GLU A 38 6.03 9.28 8.50
CA GLU A 38 5.01 8.87 9.46
C GLU A 38 4.31 7.57 9.03
N LEU A 39 4.01 6.72 10.02
CA LEU A 39 3.12 5.58 9.88
C LEU A 39 1.80 5.89 10.58
N THR A 40 0.70 5.78 9.87
CA THR A 40 -0.64 6.04 10.40
C THR A 40 -1.52 4.81 10.27
N LEU A 41 -2.17 4.45 11.38
CA LEU A 41 -3.26 3.49 11.40
C LEU A 41 -4.53 4.29 11.70
N ALA A 42 -5.41 4.44 10.70
CA ALA A 42 -6.69 5.12 10.85
C ALA A 42 -7.72 4.22 11.53
N ASP A 43 -8.74 4.81 12.15
CA ASP A 43 -9.74 4.12 12.99
C ASP A 43 -10.51 2.99 12.28
N ARG A 44 -10.55 2.97 10.95
CA ARG A 44 -11.20 1.92 10.14
C ARG A 44 -10.23 0.85 9.62
N GLY A 45 -9.03 0.76 10.20
CA GLY A 45 -8.02 -0.22 9.79
C GLY A 45 -7.41 0.11 8.44
N HIS A 46 -7.08 1.37 8.20
CA HIS A 46 -6.29 1.77 7.03
C HIS A 46 -4.87 2.10 7.46
N LEU A 47 -3.88 1.43 6.88
CA LEU A 47 -2.46 1.63 7.12
C LEU A 47 -1.88 2.55 6.06
N LEU A 48 -1.16 3.59 6.49
CA LEU A 48 -0.55 4.58 5.62
C LEU A 48 0.92 4.79 6.02
N VAL A 49 1.82 4.87 5.05
CA VAL A 49 3.15 5.49 5.23
C VAL A 49 3.17 6.76 4.39
N SER A 50 3.57 7.88 4.99
CA SER A 50 3.69 9.17 4.30
C SER A 50 5.04 9.83 4.54
N HIS A 51 5.52 10.54 3.52
CA HIS A 51 6.71 11.39 3.57
C HIS A 51 6.30 12.81 3.14
N GLY A 52 6.15 13.72 4.10
CA GLY A 52 5.52 15.02 3.87
C GLY A 52 4.08 14.86 3.37
N SER A 53 3.75 15.45 2.22
CA SER A 53 2.45 15.32 1.56
C SER A 53 2.31 14.10 0.65
N THR A 54 3.38 13.30 0.48
CA THR A 54 3.38 12.12 -0.41
C THR A 54 3.00 10.87 0.36
N ILE A 55 2.06 10.09 -0.17
CA ILE A 55 1.72 8.76 0.33
C ILE A 55 2.67 7.75 -0.32
N MET A 56 3.44 7.06 0.50
CA MET A 56 4.40 6.03 0.07
C MET A 56 3.75 4.65 0.04
N GLU A 57 2.85 4.37 0.98
CA GLU A 57 2.17 3.08 1.16
C GLU A 57 0.74 3.30 1.63
N SER A 58 -0.21 2.49 1.17
CA SER A 58 -1.64 2.61 1.51
C SER A 58 -2.33 1.25 1.45
N TYR A 59 -2.71 0.70 2.61
CA TYR A 59 -3.35 -0.61 2.72
C TYR A 59 -4.63 -0.57 3.55
N ASN A 60 -5.72 -1.06 2.99
CA ASN A 60 -6.89 -1.42 3.78
C ASN A 60 -6.58 -2.73 4.50
N LEU A 61 -6.75 -2.79 5.81
CA LEU A 61 -6.41 -3.96 6.62
C LEU A 61 -7.54 -5.00 6.73
N THR A 62 -8.68 -4.77 6.06
CA THR A 62 -9.77 -5.74 5.98
C THR A 62 -9.28 -7.02 5.31
N MET A 63 -9.42 -8.15 6.01
CA MET A 63 -8.93 -9.47 5.57
C MET A 63 -7.42 -9.51 5.24
N SER A 64 -6.63 -8.59 5.81
CA SER A 64 -5.19 -8.48 5.56
C SER A 64 -4.37 -9.68 6.00
N GLN A 65 -4.90 -10.54 6.87
CA GLN A 65 -4.30 -11.82 7.22
C GLN A 65 -4.02 -12.74 6.03
N ARG A 66 -4.61 -12.49 4.84
CA ARG A 66 -4.36 -13.29 3.64
C ARG A 66 -3.13 -12.84 2.86
N TYR A 67 -2.79 -11.56 2.92
CA TYR A 67 -1.79 -10.97 2.04
C TYR A 67 -0.73 -10.11 2.75
N LEU A 68 -0.91 -9.71 4.01
CA LEU A 68 0.10 -8.98 4.79
C LEU A 68 0.75 -9.88 5.84
N ARG A 69 2.07 -9.76 6.00
CA ARG A 69 2.84 -10.34 7.10
C ARG A 69 3.82 -9.29 7.62
N GLY A 70 4.00 -9.22 8.93
CA GLY A 70 4.98 -8.34 9.55
C GLY A 70 6.07 -9.13 10.27
N GLN A 71 7.24 -8.54 10.36
CA GLN A 71 8.28 -8.99 11.28
C GLN A 71 8.93 -7.79 11.94
N SER A 72 8.99 -7.77 13.26
CA SER A 72 9.63 -6.72 14.04
C SER A 72 10.95 -7.21 14.63
N LYS A 73 11.96 -6.34 14.63
CA LYS A 73 13.27 -6.58 15.25
C LYS A 73 13.84 -5.25 15.74
N GLY A 74 14.10 -5.16 17.04
CA GLY A 74 14.61 -3.94 17.65
C GLY A 74 13.64 -2.77 17.50
N ASP A 75 14.09 -1.70 16.86
CA ASP A 75 13.31 -0.49 16.56
C ASP A 75 12.75 -0.45 15.13
N SER A 76 12.74 -1.59 14.45
CA SER A 76 12.38 -1.69 13.04
C SER A 76 11.34 -2.77 12.79
N MET A 77 10.49 -2.53 11.78
CA MET A 77 9.52 -3.51 11.29
C MET A 77 9.63 -3.62 9.77
N ILE A 78 9.61 -4.85 9.27
CA ILE A 78 9.44 -5.14 7.85
C ILE A 78 8.02 -5.66 7.62
N ILE A 79 7.38 -5.14 6.58
CA ILE A 79 6.06 -5.58 6.15
C ILE A 79 6.20 -6.18 4.75
N PHE A 80 5.61 -7.36 4.62
CA PHE A 80 5.51 -8.11 3.38
C PHE A 80 4.06 -8.08 2.95
N TYR A 81 3.84 -7.64 1.73
CA TYR A 81 2.63 -7.85 0.99
C TYR A 81 2.89 -8.97 -0.02
N HIS A 82 2.00 -9.96 -0.05
CA HIS A 82 2.01 -11.03 -1.02
C HIS A 82 0.59 -11.35 -1.45
N MET A 83 0.29 -11.13 -2.73
CA MET A 83 -0.97 -11.51 -3.35
C MET A 83 -0.70 -11.94 -4.78
N GLN A 84 -1.04 -13.19 -5.11
CA GLN A 84 -0.73 -13.80 -6.41
C GLN A 84 0.78 -13.69 -6.73
N ASP A 85 1.12 -13.14 -7.89
CA ASP A 85 2.50 -12.94 -8.35
C ASP A 85 3.10 -11.59 -7.88
N VAL A 86 2.36 -10.78 -7.11
CA VAL A 86 2.84 -9.50 -6.60
C VAL A 86 3.39 -9.70 -5.19
N SER A 87 4.71 -9.49 -5.06
CA SER A 87 5.35 -9.31 -3.76
C SER A 87 5.83 -7.88 -3.62
N HIS A 88 5.38 -7.21 -2.57
CA HIS A 88 5.87 -5.91 -2.20
C HIS A 88 6.41 -5.95 -0.78
N ARG A 89 7.54 -5.30 -0.53
CA ARG A 89 8.22 -5.35 0.76
C ARG A 89 8.74 -3.99 1.12
N PHE A 90 8.45 -3.54 2.32
CA PHE A 90 8.99 -2.30 2.85
C PHE A 90 9.42 -2.44 4.30
N ARG A 91 10.41 -1.65 4.68
CA ARG A 91 10.98 -1.57 6.03
C ARG A 91 10.73 -0.19 6.57
N ILE A 92 10.42 -0.13 7.85
CA ILE A 92 10.31 1.11 8.61
C ILE A 92 11.17 1.02 9.86
N LYS A 93 11.81 2.15 10.20
CA LYS A 93 12.56 2.34 11.44
C LYS A 93 11.88 3.42 12.26
N PHE A 94 11.47 3.08 13.47
CA PHE A 94 10.73 4.00 14.34
C PHE A 94 11.63 5.05 14.98
N ALA A 95 11.08 6.25 15.16
CA ALA A 95 11.67 7.26 16.02
C ALA A 95 11.25 7.02 17.48
N ALA A 96 12.11 7.47 18.42
CA ALA A 96 11.70 7.57 19.81
C ALA A 96 10.63 8.65 19.97
N SER A 97 9.82 8.54 21.03
CA SER A 97 8.98 9.65 21.49
C SER A 97 9.61 10.29 22.72
N GLU A 98 8.98 11.35 23.24
CA GLU A 98 9.42 12.02 24.47
C GLU A 98 9.44 11.06 25.69
N ILE A 99 8.65 9.99 25.65
CA ILE A 99 8.41 9.09 26.78
C ILE A 99 8.72 7.61 26.51
N LYS A 100 9.02 7.23 25.25
CA LYS A 100 9.27 5.84 24.86
C LYS A 100 10.49 5.74 23.96
N THR A 101 11.29 4.70 24.19
CA THR A 101 12.38 4.36 23.28
C THR A 101 11.84 3.93 21.92
N SER A 102 12.63 4.05 20.85
CA SER A 102 12.23 3.59 19.51
C SER A 102 11.87 2.09 19.48
N HIS A 103 12.50 1.29 20.34
CA HIS A 103 12.17 -0.12 20.55
C HIS A 103 10.76 -0.30 21.13
N ASP A 104 10.41 0.44 22.18
CA ASP A 104 9.09 0.36 22.80
C ASP A 104 7.99 0.86 21.86
N VAL A 105 8.28 1.92 21.09
CA VAL A 105 7.39 2.43 20.04
C VAL A 105 7.15 1.37 18.96
N CYS A 106 8.21 0.71 18.48
CA CYS A 106 8.11 -0.36 17.50
C CYS A 106 7.31 -1.55 18.04
N ARG A 107 7.54 -1.96 19.30
CA ARG A 107 6.81 -3.06 19.94
C ARG A 107 5.32 -2.75 20.03
N GLU A 108 4.94 -1.57 20.52
CA GLU A 108 3.54 -1.16 20.60
C GLU A 108 2.88 -1.13 19.21
N CYS A 109 3.59 -0.62 18.20
CA CYS A 109 3.09 -0.62 16.84
C CYS A 109 2.85 -2.05 16.33
N ALA A 110 3.82 -2.94 16.49
CA ALA A 110 3.71 -4.35 16.11
C ALA A 110 2.53 -5.05 16.82
N GLU A 111 2.33 -4.80 18.12
CA GLU A 111 1.19 -5.31 18.88
C GLU A 111 -0.15 -4.81 18.31
N LYS A 112 -0.25 -3.52 17.93
CA LYS A 112 -1.47 -2.99 17.29
C LYS A 112 -1.70 -3.61 15.91
N MET A 113 -0.65 -3.78 15.09
CA MET A 113 -0.75 -4.40 13.77
C MET A 113 -1.13 -5.88 13.83
N ALA A 114 -0.73 -6.59 14.89
CA ALA A 114 -1.05 -8.01 15.09
C ALA A 114 -2.56 -8.30 15.18
N ASN A 115 -3.38 -7.28 15.48
CA ASN A 115 -4.85 -7.40 15.45
C ASN A 115 -5.40 -7.55 14.02
N TYR A 116 -4.61 -7.21 12.99
CA TYR A 116 -5.04 -7.18 11.60
C TYR A 116 -4.37 -8.26 10.75
N PHE A 117 -3.06 -8.46 10.92
CA PHE A 117 -2.29 -9.46 10.17
C PHE A 117 -1.16 -10.05 11.03
N PRO A 118 -0.64 -11.25 10.72
CA PRO A 118 0.40 -11.87 11.53
C PRO A 118 1.68 -11.02 11.58
N VAL A 119 2.13 -10.67 12.78
CA VAL A 119 3.41 -9.98 13.04
C VAL A 119 4.28 -10.84 13.94
N LYS A 120 5.48 -11.21 13.49
CA LYS A 120 6.44 -11.99 14.28
C LYS A 120 7.52 -11.09 14.90
N ALA A 121 7.68 -11.13 16.21
CA ALA A 121 8.82 -10.49 16.87
C ALA A 121 10.05 -11.39 16.82
N ILE A 122 11.16 -10.92 16.22
CA ILE A 122 12.46 -11.57 16.34
C ILE A 122 13.10 -11.07 17.63
N VAL A 123 13.10 -11.92 18.64
CA VAL A 123 13.88 -11.70 19.87
C VAL A 123 15.32 -12.12 19.58
N THR A 124 16.28 -11.24 19.86
CA THR A 124 17.70 -11.55 19.66
C THR A 124 18.16 -12.62 20.65
N THR A 125 18.06 -13.88 20.25
CA THR A 125 18.97 -14.93 20.69
C THR A 125 19.75 -15.35 19.44
N GLU A 126 21.07 -15.45 19.57
CA GLU A 126 21.99 -15.64 18.45
C GLU A 126 21.72 -16.97 17.71
N SER A 127 21.68 -16.93 16.36
CA SER A 127 21.76 -18.05 15.37
C SER A 127 20.54 -19.02 15.30
N VAL A 128 20.00 -19.52 14.17
CA VAL A 128 20.54 -20.04 12.89
C VAL A 128 19.47 -20.03 11.74
N ASN A 129 19.93 -19.76 10.51
CA ASN A 129 19.52 -20.07 9.10
C ASN A 129 18.09 -20.40 8.58
N HIS A 130 17.80 -19.72 7.45
CA HIS A 130 17.15 -20.07 6.16
C HIS A 130 15.83 -20.86 6.03
N GLU A 131 14.92 -20.34 5.19
CA GLU A 131 14.36 -21.08 4.02
C GLU A 131 13.77 -20.15 2.95
N ASN A 132 13.95 -20.52 1.68
CA ASN A 132 13.63 -19.82 0.43
C ASN A 132 12.28 -20.29 -0.16
N THR A 133 11.55 -19.44 -0.90
CA THR A 133 10.56 -19.86 -1.94
C THR A 133 10.23 -18.65 -2.85
N SER A 134 10.89 -18.51 -4.01
CA SER A 134 10.50 -18.82 -5.42
C SER A 134 9.48 -17.90 -6.12
N ASP A 135 9.99 -17.11 -7.08
CA ASP A 135 9.50 -16.68 -8.41
C ASP A 135 7.99 -16.46 -8.69
N LYS A 136 7.62 -15.23 -9.10
CA LYS A 136 7.27 -14.82 -10.51
C LYS A 136 6.88 -13.32 -10.59
N THR A 137 6.71 -12.82 -11.81
CA THR A 137 6.98 -11.47 -12.37
C THR A 137 5.75 -10.55 -12.61
N ILE A 138 6.00 -9.22 -12.69
CA ILE A 138 5.37 -8.12 -13.51
C ILE A 138 4.76 -6.90 -12.73
N LEU A 139 5.16 -5.67 -13.14
CA LEU A 139 4.88 -4.29 -12.64
C LEU A 139 3.49 -3.73 -13.05
N HIS A 140 2.95 -2.56 -12.67
CA HIS A 140 3.47 -1.23 -12.27
C HIS A 140 2.37 -0.49 -11.47
N GLY A 141 2.70 0.26 -10.40
CA GLY A 141 1.75 0.65 -9.33
C GLY A 141 1.46 2.14 -9.11
N GLU A 142 1.69 3.01 -10.09
CA GLU A 142 1.35 4.44 -9.99
C GLU A 142 0.33 4.81 -11.08
N VAL A 143 -0.79 5.42 -10.68
CA VAL A 143 -1.87 5.91 -11.55
C VAL A 143 -2.23 7.30 -11.06
N THR A 144 -2.22 8.30 -11.93
CA THR A 144 -2.69 9.63 -11.54
C THR A 144 -4.22 9.66 -11.43
N LEU A 145 -4.78 10.61 -10.68
CA LEU A 145 -6.24 10.78 -10.62
C LEU A 145 -6.85 11.01 -12.02
N SER A 146 -6.12 11.70 -12.88
CA SER A 146 -6.49 11.94 -14.26
C SER A 146 -6.50 10.67 -15.10
N ASP A 147 -5.52 9.77 -14.94
CA ASP A 147 -5.50 8.48 -15.62
C ASP A 147 -6.71 7.61 -15.24
N LEU A 148 -7.07 7.60 -13.95
CA LEU A 148 -8.23 6.86 -13.48
C LEU A 148 -9.55 7.46 -14.00
N ALA A 149 -9.68 8.79 -13.99
CA ALA A 149 -10.84 9.49 -14.53
C ALA A 149 -11.03 9.22 -16.04
N ASN A 150 -9.94 9.22 -16.81
CA ASN A 150 -9.93 8.94 -18.25
C ASN A 150 -10.38 7.52 -18.60
N VAL A 151 -10.14 6.54 -17.72
CA VAL A 151 -10.59 5.15 -17.92
C VAL A 151 -12.08 5.00 -17.57
N VAL A 152 -12.53 5.63 -16.48
CA VAL A 152 -13.94 5.57 -16.04
C VAL A 152 -14.87 6.25 -17.06
N THR A 153 -14.48 7.40 -17.63
CA THR A 153 -15.25 8.12 -18.66
C THR A 153 -15.16 7.48 -20.05
N ARG A 154 -14.39 6.38 -20.21
CA ARG A 154 -14.12 5.69 -21.49
C ARG A 154 -13.46 6.58 -22.55
N THR A 155 -12.84 7.68 -22.14
CA THR A 155 -12.16 8.64 -23.02
C THR A 155 -10.78 8.12 -23.45
N SER A 156 -10.19 7.18 -22.70
CA SER A 156 -8.95 6.48 -23.07
C SER A 156 -9.10 4.94 -23.00
N LYS A 157 -8.31 4.23 -23.81
CA LYS A 157 -8.17 2.76 -23.75
C LYS A 157 -6.95 2.32 -22.93
N ASN A 158 -6.43 3.19 -22.06
CA ASN A 158 -5.22 2.89 -21.30
C ASN A 158 -5.48 1.71 -20.35
N LEU A 159 -4.49 0.80 -20.25
CA LEU A 159 -4.54 -0.34 -19.34
C LEU A 159 -4.33 0.18 -17.92
N LEU A 160 -5.35 0.09 -17.07
CA LEU A 160 -5.16 0.28 -15.63
C LEU A 160 -4.20 -0.80 -15.10
N PRO A 161 -3.35 -0.49 -14.10
CA PRO A 161 -2.64 -1.50 -13.35
C PRO A 161 -3.55 -2.63 -12.90
N THR A 162 -3.00 -3.84 -12.90
CA THR A 162 -3.70 -5.10 -12.59
C THR A 162 -4.52 -5.03 -11.29
N VAL A 163 -4.09 -4.20 -10.33
CA VAL A 163 -4.79 -3.93 -9.06
C VAL A 163 -6.23 -3.44 -9.26
N TYR A 164 -6.54 -2.65 -10.30
CA TYR A 164 -7.90 -2.19 -10.57
C TYR A 164 -8.78 -3.24 -11.28
N ASN A 165 -8.16 -4.17 -12.00
CA ASN A 165 -8.88 -5.19 -12.78
C ASN A 165 -9.16 -6.47 -11.99
N ASN A 166 -8.29 -6.83 -11.05
CA ASN A 166 -8.32 -8.15 -10.38
C ASN A 166 -8.80 -8.10 -8.92
N MET A 167 -9.31 -6.96 -8.45
CA MET A 167 -9.94 -6.89 -7.13
C MET A 167 -11.21 -7.75 -7.10
N PRO A 168 -11.33 -8.71 -6.17
CA PRO A 168 -12.56 -9.45 -5.97
C PRO A 168 -13.65 -8.46 -5.54
N THR A 169 -14.61 -8.21 -6.42
CA THR A 169 -15.83 -7.50 -6.06
C THR A 169 -16.81 -8.54 -5.53
N ASP A 170 -17.28 -8.37 -4.29
CA ASP A 170 -18.41 -9.14 -3.79
C ASP A 170 -19.68 -8.65 -4.51
N THR A 171 -19.89 -9.16 -5.73
CA THR A 171 -21.01 -8.79 -6.60
C THR A 171 -22.34 -9.34 -6.09
N THR A 172 -22.32 -10.17 -5.04
CA THR A 172 -23.50 -10.85 -4.48
C THR A 172 -24.59 -9.87 -4.03
N ASN A 173 -24.24 -8.60 -3.77
CA ASN A 173 -25.18 -7.57 -3.31
C ASN A 173 -25.34 -6.37 -4.26
N ILE A 174 -24.77 -6.39 -5.47
CA ILE A 174 -24.84 -5.23 -6.38
C ILE A 174 -26.28 -4.91 -6.77
N GLY A 175 -27.12 -5.92 -6.97
CA GLY A 175 -28.53 -5.73 -7.34
C GLY A 175 -29.34 -5.04 -6.23
N VAL A 176 -29.02 -5.31 -4.96
CA VAL A 176 -29.69 -4.66 -3.81
C VAL A 176 -29.24 -3.21 -3.71
N LEU A 177 -27.93 -2.95 -3.87
CA LEU A 177 -27.38 -1.60 -3.89
C LEU A 177 -27.97 -0.76 -5.02
N MET A 178 -28.08 -1.30 -6.24
CA MET A 178 -28.68 -0.61 -7.37
C MET A 178 -30.14 -0.25 -7.13
N LYS A 179 -30.94 -1.16 -6.56
CA LYS A 179 -32.34 -0.85 -6.21
C LYS A 179 -32.43 0.25 -5.17
N LEU A 180 -31.54 0.26 -4.17
CA LEU A 180 -31.49 1.31 -3.16
C LEU A 180 -31.16 2.67 -3.79
N CYS A 181 -30.11 2.73 -4.62
CA CYS A 181 -29.72 3.95 -5.34
C CYS A 181 -30.86 4.48 -6.23
N LEU A 182 -31.51 3.61 -7.01
CA LEU A 182 -32.62 3.99 -7.89
C LEU A 182 -33.91 4.36 -7.14
N SER A 183 -34.02 4.00 -5.85
CA SER A 183 -35.13 4.40 -5.00
C SER A 183 -34.92 5.77 -4.34
N ASP A 184 -33.70 6.32 -4.39
CA ASP A 184 -33.38 7.63 -3.85
C ASP A 184 -33.57 8.71 -4.94
N PRO A 185 -34.52 9.66 -4.78
CA PRO A 185 -34.77 10.72 -5.76
C PRO A 185 -33.58 11.66 -5.99
N SER A 186 -32.63 11.73 -5.06
CA SER A 186 -31.44 12.57 -5.18
C SER A 186 -30.34 11.91 -6.01
N PHE A 187 -30.40 10.59 -6.19
CA PHE A 187 -29.36 9.82 -6.86
C PHE A 187 -29.08 10.28 -8.30
N PRO A 188 -30.08 10.57 -9.16
CA PRO A 188 -29.80 11.08 -10.51
C PRO A 188 -28.97 12.37 -10.53
N ALA A 189 -29.31 13.34 -9.68
CA ALA A 189 -28.58 14.61 -9.60
C ALA A 189 -27.18 14.44 -8.99
N TYR A 190 -27.01 13.48 -8.07
CA TYR A 190 -25.71 13.13 -7.54
C TYR A 190 -24.81 12.49 -8.61
N VAL A 191 -25.34 11.56 -9.41
CA VAL A 191 -24.60 10.93 -10.51
C VAL A 191 -24.14 11.97 -11.53
N GLU A 192 -25.01 12.91 -11.91
CA GLU A 192 -24.65 14.00 -12.82
C GLU A 192 -23.50 14.87 -12.29
N GLN A 193 -23.48 15.16 -10.98
CA GLN A 193 -22.36 15.89 -10.35
C GLN A 193 -21.06 15.08 -10.35
N VAL A 194 -21.15 13.77 -10.11
CA VAL A 194 -19.99 12.86 -10.15
C VAL A 194 -19.42 12.79 -11.57
N GLU A 195 -20.27 12.65 -12.59
CA GLU A 195 -19.86 12.64 -14.00
C GLU A 195 -19.14 13.94 -14.39
N LYS A 196 -19.70 15.10 -14.00
CA LYS A 196 -19.08 16.40 -14.24
C LYS A 196 -17.69 16.53 -13.61
N GLU A 197 -17.52 16.05 -12.38
CA GLU A 197 -16.23 16.13 -11.69
C GLU A 197 -15.20 15.14 -12.28
N LEU A 198 -15.65 13.96 -12.72
CA LEU A 198 -14.80 13.02 -13.46
C LEU A 198 -14.32 13.62 -14.77
N ASP A 199 -15.17 14.34 -15.51
CA ASP A 199 -14.79 15.04 -16.73
C ASP A 199 -13.76 16.15 -16.45
N ASN A 200 -13.91 16.91 -15.35
CA ASN A 200 -12.92 17.92 -14.95
C ASN A 200 -11.55 17.30 -14.68
N LEU A 201 -11.50 16.18 -13.95
CA LEU A 201 -10.25 15.47 -13.63
C LEU A 201 -9.59 14.87 -14.89
N ALA A 202 -10.39 14.43 -15.86
CA ALA A 202 -9.93 13.95 -17.15
C ALA A 202 -9.35 15.08 -18.04
N LEU A 203 -9.97 16.26 -18.05
CA LEU A 203 -9.55 17.41 -18.87
C LEU A 203 -8.25 18.06 -18.35
N ASN A 204 -8.07 18.14 -17.03
CA ASN A 204 -6.88 18.72 -16.40
C ASN A 204 -5.59 17.89 -16.59
N ALA A 205 -5.68 16.73 -17.25
CA ALA A 205 -4.54 15.86 -17.60
C ALA A 205 -3.71 16.38 -18.79
N ASN A 206 -4.28 17.26 -19.61
CA ASN A 206 -3.72 17.70 -20.90
C ASN A 206 -3.25 19.17 -20.92
N ALA A 207 -3.18 19.83 -19.75
CA ALA A 207 -2.81 21.23 -19.60
C ALA A 207 -1.41 21.42 -19.02
#